data_AF-A0A380EDP6-F1
#
_entry.id   AF-A0A380EDP6-F1
#
_cell.length_a   1.000
_cell.length_b   1.000
_cell.length_c   1.000
_cell.angle_alpha   90.00
_cell.angle_beta   90.00
_cell.angle_gamma   90.00
#
_symmetry.space_group_name_H-M   'P 1'
#
loop_
_entity.id
_entity.type
_entity.pdbx_description
1 polymer ?
#
loop_
_entity_poly.entity_id
_entity_poly.type
_entity_poly.pdbx_seq_one_letter_code
_entity_poly.pdbx_strand_id
1 'polypeptide(L)'
;MKLRYTMLHLTLDIEHSLKYLVLKLITENNQEDGYKIIDEFLCIDKSYSNSNFDTNSRTPEEVMETKIKNKNEIFKHMNKRGQLPEKLNKYYQNPPAWVCIEFMQLGQFVSFLNFYYKKYNDEELRVANILMPLVKNIRNKSAHNQPIIANLNYDSRLPQYLFEKGNNIGISRNMFGIKNFIDTFATLELHNQVCSNAIIQARYHDLDQLQKRYKRNESYYNNALAIKRFFIALDKIIDFNRPKV
;
A
#
# COMPACT_ATOMS: atom_id res chain seq x y z
N MET A 1 -20.68 -4.69 -4.65
CA MET A 1 -19.50 -5.54 -4.33
C MET A 1 -18.39 -5.47 -5.37
N LYS A 2 -18.66 -5.49 -6.70
CA LYS A 2 -17.63 -5.49 -7.77
C LYS A 2 -16.52 -4.44 -7.59
N LEU A 3 -16.85 -3.16 -7.31
CA LEU A 3 -15.84 -2.11 -7.04
C LEU A 3 -14.81 -2.55 -5.99
N ARG A 4 -15.27 -3.12 -4.89
CA ARG A 4 -14.43 -3.55 -3.77
C ARG A 4 -13.55 -4.75 -4.14
N TYR A 5 -14.07 -5.70 -4.90
CA TYR A 5 -13.28 -6.84 -5.37
C TYR A 5 -12.21 -6.41 -6.38
N THR A 6 -12.56 -5.55 -7.34
CA THR A 6 -11.60 -4.99 -8.29
C THR A 6 -10.49 -4.24 -7.55
N MET A 7 -10.84 -3.39 -6.58
CA MET A 7 -9.87 -2.67 -5.78
C MET A 7 -9.01 -3.58 -4.90
N LEU A 8 -9.58 -4.65 -4.33
CA LEU A 8 -8.81 -5.63 -3.56
C LEU A 8 -7.73 -6.30 -4.43
N HIS A 9 -8.09 -6.75 -5.63
CA HIS A 9 -7.13 -7.37 -6.54
C HIS A 9 -5.99 -6.42 -6.92
N LEU A 10 -6.29 -5.16 -7.24
CA LEU A 10 -5.26 -4.15 -7.49
C LEU A 10 -4.32 -4.00 -6.28
N THR A 11 -4.87 -3.94 -5.05
CA THR A 11 -4.03 -3.79 -3.85
C THR A 11 -3.12 -4.99 -3.59
N LEU A 12 -3.56 -6.21 -3.95
CA LEU A 12 -2.74 -7.42 -3.84
C LEU A 12 -1.60 -7.43 -4.85
N ASP A 13 -1.87 -7.02 -6.09
CA ASP A 13 -0.84 -6.92 -7.13
C ASP A 13 0.23 -5.86 -6.75
N ILE A 14 -0.19 -4.72 -6.22
CA ILE A 14 0.71 -3.66 -5.70
C ILE A 14 1.56 -4.20 -4.57
N GLU A 15 0.95 -4.87 -3.58
CA GLU A 15 1.68 -5.44 -2.44
C GLU A 15 2.75 -6.42 -2.92
N HIS A 16 2.40 -7.34 -3.82
CA HIS A 16 3.32 -8.31 -4.38
C HIS A 16 4.47 -7.65 -5.15
N SER A 17 4.14 -6.73 -6.07
CA SER A 17 5.14 -6.06 -6.92
C SER A 17 6.12 -5.21 -6.10
N LEU A 18 5.63 -4.51 -5.07
CA LEU A 18 6.48 -3.73 -4.19
C LEU A 18 7.33 -4.59 -3.26
N LYS A 19 6.81 -5.72 -2.75
CA LYS A 19 7.61 -6.66 -1.95
C LYS A 19 8.79 -7.18 -2.77
N TYR A 20 8.54 -7.54 -4.03
CA TYR A 20 9.59 -7.93 -4.97
C TYR A 20 10.58 -6.79 -5.22
N LEU A 21 10.10 -5.58 -5.53
CA LEU A 21 10.96 -4.42 -5.79
C LEU A 21 11.87 -4.11 -4.59
N VAL A 22 11.31 -4.06 -3.38
CA VAL A 22 12.09 -3.80 -2.17
C VAL A 22 13.14 -4.90 -1.95
N LEU A 23 12.82 -6.17 -2.20
CA LEU A 23 13.80 -7.25 -2.10
C LEU A 23 14.91 -7.15 -3.14
N LYS A 24 14.56 -6.78 -4.37
CA LYS A 24 15.53 -6.51 -5.44
C LYS A 24 16.49 -5.39 -5.01
N LEU A 25 15.95 -4.26 -4.54
CA LEU A 25 16.74 -3.11 -4.09
C LEU A 25 17.66 -3.47 -2.92
N ILE A 26 17.19 -4.25 -1.94
CA ILE A 26 18.04 -4.76 -0.85
C ILE A 26 19.17 -5.63 -1.40
N THR A 27 18.87 -6.51 -2.36
CA THR A 27 19.84 -7.46 -2.93
C THR A 27 20.90 -6.76 -3.78
N GLU A 28 20.51 -5.70 -4.49
CA GLU A 28 21.41 -4.91 -5.36
C GLU A 28 22.17 -3.82 -4.58
N ASN A 29 21.85 -3.59 -3.31
CA ASN A 29 22.51 -2.62 -2.47
C ASN A 29 23.75 -3.19 -1.79
N ASN A 30 24.93 -2.78 -2.25
CA ASN A 30 26.22 -3.21 -1.70
C ASN A 30 26.44 -2.86 -0.20
N GLN A 31 25.60 -2.02 0.39
CA GLN A 31 25.67 -1.67 1.82
C GLN A 31 24.80 -2.58 2.71
N GLU A 32 24.03 -3.49 2.12
CA GLU A 32 23.12 -4.38 2.83
C GLU A 32 23.50 -5.85 2.63
N ASP A 33 23.38 -6.63 3.71
CA ASP A 33 23.56 -8.09 3.70
C ASP A 33 22.21 -8.84 3.76
N GLY A 34 21.10 -8.09 3.78
CA GLY A 34 19.75 -8.62 3.92
C GLY A 34 19.36 -9.02 5.34
N TYR A 35 20.25 -8.93 6.34
CA TYR A 35 19.95 -9.21 7.75
C TYR A 35 19.98 -7.93 8.59
N LYS A 36 21.00 -7.11 8.41
CA LYS A 36 21.22 -5.87 9.15
C LYS A 36 20.03 -4.92 9.04
N ILE A 37 19.46 -4.75 7.86
CA ILE A 37 18.27 -3.91 7.66
C ILE A 37 17.06 -4.36 8.48
N ILE A 38 16.88 -5.68 8.65
CA ILE A 38 15.79 -6.22 9.46
C ILE A 38 16.09 -5.98 10.94
N ASP A 39 17.34 -6.17 11.35
CA ASP A 39 17.77 -5.92 12.72
C ASP A 39 17.48 -4.48 13.15
N GLU A 40 17.91 -3.52 12.32
CA GLU A 40 17.66 -2.09 12.51
C GLU A 40 16.16 -1.77 12.51
N PHE A 41 15.40 -2.37 11.59
CA PHE A 41 13.96 -2.16 11.53
C PHE A 41 13.24 -2.66 12.79
N LEU A 42 13.64 -3.82 13.32
CA LEU A 42 13.05 -4.40 14.52
C LEU A 42 13.33 -3.56 15.76
N CYS A 43 14.45 -2.81 15.79
CA CYS A 43 14.78 -1.90 16.88
C CYS A 43 13.89 -0.65 16.91
N ILE A 44 13.10 -0.35 15.87
CA ILE A 44 12.25 0.85 15.82
C ILE A 44 11.05 0.70 16.74
N ASP A 45 10.90 1.64 17.69
CA ASP A 45 9.67 1.75 18.45
C ASP A 45 8.61 2.54 17.66
N LYS A 46 7.45 1.91 17.47
CA LYS A 46 6.29 2.47 16.75
C LYS A 46 5.46 3.40 17.63
N SER A 47 5.70 3.43 18.94
CA SER A 47 4.99 4.29 19.90
C SER A 47 5.43 5.77 19.75
N TYR A 48 6.68 6.01 19.32
CA TYR A 48 7.23 7.33 18.99
C TYR A 48 6.83 7.73 17.58
N SER A 49 5.52 7.91 17.39
CA SER A 49 4.93 8.36 16.14
C SER A 49 5.09 9.86 16.00
N ASN A 50 6.26 10.32 15.56
CA ASN A 50 6.52 11.51 14.73
C ASN A 50 7.98 11.96 14.92
N SER A 51 8.64 12.30 13.80
CA SER A 51 10.01 12.82 13.69
C SER A 51 11.14 11.91 14.18
N ASN A 52 11.82 11.31 13.19
CA ASN A 52 13.12 10.62 13.28
C ASN A 52 13.13 9.34 14.11
N PHE A 53 13.76 8.30 13.57
CA PHE A 53 14.01 7.04 14.29
C PHE A 53 15.07 7.30 15.37
N ASP A 54 14.73 8.08 16.39
CA ASP A 54 15.68 8.50 17.40
C ASP A 54 15.86 7.38 18.42
N THR A 55 16.91 6.59 18.21
CA THR A 55 17.29 5.50 19.10
C THR A 55 18.12 5.99 20.28
N ASN A 56 18.51 7.27 20.32
CA ASN A 56 19.55 7.79 21.21
C ASN A 56 19.12 7.98 22.67
N SER A 57 17.82 7.87 22.98
CA SER A 57 17.31 8.02 24.36
C SER A 57 16.94 6.72 25.05
N ARG A 58 17.17 5.56 24.42
CA ARG A 58 16.72 4.25 24.94
C ARG A 58 17.86 3.44 25.56
N THR A 59 17.55 2.72 26.63
CA THR A 59 18.50 1.78 27.22
C THR A 59 18.67 0.54 26.33
N PRO A 60 19.80 -0.19 26.43
CA PRO A 60 19.99 -1.45 25.72
C PRO A 60 18.86 -2.46 25.96
N GLU A 61 18.32 -2.52 27.18
CA GLU A 61 17.21 -3.39 27.55
C GLU A 61 15.92 -3.03 26.79
N GLU A 62 15.57 -1.74 26.73
CA GLU A 62 14.37 -1.25 26.02
C GLU A 62 14.44 -1.53 24.51
N VAL A 63 15.63 -1.39 23.91
CA VAL A 63 15.87 -1.73 22.51
C VAL A 63 15.67 -3.23 22.28
N MET A 64 16.20 -4.07 23.16
CA MET A 64 16.04 -5.52 23.08
C MET A 64 14.58 -5.96 23.23
N GLU A 65 13.85 -5.39 24.18
CA GLU A 65 12.41 -5.65 24.36
C GLU A 65 11.61 -5.25 23.12
N THR A 66 11.89 -4.07 22.57
CA THR A 66 11.25 -3.57 21.33
C THR A 66 11.51 -4.52 20.18
N LYS A 67 12.76 -4.96 20.02
CA LYS A 67 13.19 -5.90 18.98
C LYS A 67 12.45 -7.23 19.09
N ILE A 68 12.37 -7.81 20.29
CA ILE A 68 11.65 -9.06 20.56
C ILE A 68 10.16 -8.89 20.24
N LYS A 69 9.54 -7.80 20.70
CA LYS A 69 8.12 -7.49 20.46
C LYS A 69 7.81 -7.37 18.97
N ASN A 70 8.59 -6.56 18.25
CA ASN A 70 8.40 -6.36 16.81
C ASN A 70 8.60 -7.66 16.02
N LYS A 71 9.58 -8.47 16.42
CA LYS A 71 9.84 -9.78 15.80
C LYS A 71 8.66 -10.73 16.04
N ASN A 72 8.17 -10.83 17.27
CA ASN A 72 6.98 -11.63 17.59
C ASN A 72 5.75 -11.22 16.75
N GLU A 73 5.57 -9.92 16.51
CA GLU A 73 4.45 -9.43 15.69
C GLU A 73 4.58 -9.78 14.20
N ILE A 74 5.78 -9.82 13.62
CA ILE A 74 5.99 -10.29 12.24
C ILE A 74 5.69 -11.80 12.15
N PHE A 75 6.18 -12.58 13.12
CA PHE A 75 6.09 -14.04 13.11
C PHE A 75 4.84 -14.59 13.81
N LYS A 76 3.89 -13.73 14.17
CA LYS A 76 2.70 -14.06 14.99
C LYS A 76 1.89 -15.24 14.47
N HIS A 77 1.74 -15.35 13.15
CA HIS A 77 0.95 -16.41 12.52
C HIS A 77 1.69 -17.74 12.38
N MET A 78 3.01 -17.75 12.54
CA MET A 78 3.81 -18.98 12.62
C MET A 78 3.77 -19.59 14.02
N ASN A 79 3.70 -18.77 15.06
CA ASN A 79 3.63 -19.20 16.45
C ASN A 79 2.23 -19.68 16.86
N LYS A 80 1.65 -20.62 16.10
CA LYS A 80 0.41 -21.29 16.53
C LYS A 80 0.75 -22.22 17.71
N ARG A 81 0.18 -21.92 18.88
CA ARG A 81 0.37 -22.69 20.13
C ARG A 81 1.79 -22.63 20.73
N GLY A 82 2.56 -21.59 20.40
CA GLY A 82 3.88 -21.36 21.01
C GLY A 82 5.02 -22.25 20.49
N GLN A 83 4.83 -22.95 19.37
CA GLN A 83 5.89 -23.74 18.74
C GLN A 83 6.05 -23.34 17.27
N LEU A 84 7.22 -22.79 16.93
CA LEU A 84 7.67 -22.68 15.54
C LEU A 84 8.10 -24.06 15.03
N PRO A 85 7.78 -24.43 13.79
CA PRO A 85 8.39 -25.60 13.17
C PRO A 85 9.92 -25.51 13.27
N GLU A 86 10.57 -26.58 13.70
CA GLU A 86 12.03 -26.62 13.97
C GLU A 86 12.86 -26.08 12.80
N LYS A 87 12.47 -26.44 11.56
CA LYS A 87 13.10 -25.97 10.31
C LYS A 87 13.04 -24.45 10.11
N LEU A 88 12.08 -23.77 10.73
CA LEU A 88 11.88 -22.33 10.65
C LEU A 88 12.50 -21.57 11.82
N ASN A 89 12.93 -22.27 12.89
CA ASN A 89 13.50 -21.64 14.08
C ASN A 89 14.75 -20.80 13.76
N LYS A 90 15.61 -21.27 12.82
CA LYS A 90 16.78 -20.52 12.35
C LYS A 90 16.41 -19.15 11.77
N TYR A 91 15.28 -19.07 11.04
CA TYR A 91 14.80 -17.82 10.47
C TYR A 91 14.11 -16.93 11.50
N TYR A 92 13.61 -17.49 12.59
CA TYR A 92 13.11 -16.69 13.71
C TYR A 92 14.25 -16.12 14.57
N GLN A 93 15.37 -16.84 14.70
CA GLN A 93 16.53 -16.39 15.45
C GLN A 93 17.24 -15.23 14.73
N ASN A 94 17.57 -15.41 13.45
CA ASN A 94 18.19 -14.40 12.60
C ASN A 94 17.42 -14.26 11.28
N PRO A 95 16.38 -13.42 11.23
CA PRO A 95 15.49 -13.32 10.08
C PRO A 95 16.12 -12.56 8.90
N PRO A 96 16.30 -13.21 7.72
CA PRO A 96 16.67 -12.49 6.51
C PRO A 96 15.48 -11.68 5.97
N ALA A 97 15.78 -10.63 5.19
CA ALA A 97 14.80 -9.71 4.64
C ALA A 97 13.69 -10.40 3.85
N TRP A 98 14.03 -11.39 3.00
CA TRP A 98 13.06 -12.13 2.20
C TRP A 98 12.04 -12.90 3.05
N VAL A 99 12.47 -13.50 4.17
CA VAL A 99 11.55 -14.17 5.11
C VAL A 99 10.66 -13.13 5.76
N CYS A 100 11.26 -12.07 6.31
CA CYS A 100 10.52 -11.04 7.01
C CYS A 100 9.46 -10.38 6.12
N ILE A 101 9.82 -9.98 4.90
CA ILE A 101 8.91 -9.33 3.96
C ILE A 101 7.75 -10.24 3.56
N GLU A 102 7.97 -11.55 3.42
CA GLU A 102 6.92 -12.52 3.14
C GLU A 102 5.89 -12.59 4.28
N PHE A 103 6.36 -12.60 5.54
CA PHE A 103 5.49 -12.70 6.71
C PHE A 103 4.88 -11.37 7.18
N MET A 104 5.41 -10.23 6.73
CA MET A 104 4.84 -8.93 7.05
C MET A 104 3.42 -8.79 6.51
N GLN A 105 2.51 -8.40 7.41
CA GLN A 105 1.22 -7.86 7.03
C GLN A 105 1.40 -6.53 6.29
N LEU A 106 0.44 -6.15 5.43
CA LEU A 106 0.52 -4.90 4.66
C LEU A 106 0.89 -3.68 5.51
N GLY A 107 0.34 -3.55 6.72
CA GLY A 107 0.67 -2.44 7.61
C GLY A 107 2.14 -2.42 8.03
N GLN A 108 2.71 -3.58 8.35
CA GLN A 108 4.13 -3.74 8.67
C GLN A 108 5.00 -3.47 7.45
N PHE A 109 4.60 -3.98 6.28
CA PHE A 109 5.30 -3.76 5.03
C PHE A 109 5.34 -2.28 4.62
N VAL A 110 4.24 -1.54 4.77
CA VAL A 110 4.20 -0.08 4.51
C VAL A 110 5.19 0.66 5.42
N SER A 111 5.26 0.27 6.70
CA SER A 111 6.24 0.84 7.64
C SER A 111 7.68 0.49 7.24
N PHE A 112 7.93 -0.74 6.80
CA PHE A 112 9.24 -1.18 6.35
C PHE A 112 9.68 -0.44 5.08
N LEU A 113 8.79 -0.28 4.09
CA LEU A 113 9.04 0.51 2.89
C LEU A 113 9.39 1.96 3.21
N ASN A 114 8.66 2.59 4.15
CA ASN A 114 8.98 3.95 4.60
C ASN A 114 10.34 4.03 5.31
N PHE A 115 10.68 3.02 6.11
CA PHE A 115 11.99 2.92 6.75
C PHE A 115 13.12 2.81 5.71
N TYR A 116 12.99 1.88 4.76
CA TYR A 116 13.95 1.70 3.67
C TYR A 116 14.14 3.01 2.88
N TYR A 117 13.04 3.64 2.45
CA TYR A 117 13.08 4.88 1.71
C TYR A 117 13.76 6.01 2.50
N LYS A 118 13.51 6.14 3.81
CA LYS A 118 14.19 7.14 4.65
C LYS A 118 15.68 6.88 4.82
N LYS A 119 16.08 5.60 4.89
CA LYS A 119 17.48 5.21 5.09
C LYS A 119 18.32 5.46 3.83
N TYR A 120 17.78 5.12 2.66
CA TYR A 120 18.53 5.14 1.39
C TYR A 120 18.13 6.25 0.42
N ASN A 121 16.99 6.91 0.64
CA ASN A 121 16.40 7.89 -0.27
C ASN A 121 16.32 7.40 -1.73
N ASP A 122 15.89 6.14 -1.89
CA ASP A 122 15.79 5.49 -3.19
C ASP A 122 14.63 6.08 -4.01
N GLU A 123 14.95 6.68 -5.16
CA GLU A 123 13.98 7.35 -6.02
C GLU A 123 12.95 6.38 -6.63
N GLU A 124 13.27 5.10 -6.82
CA GLU A 124 12.31 4.11 -7.32
C GLU A 124 11.15 3.91 -6.33
N LEU A 125 11.40 4.13 -5.03
CA LEU A 125 10.40 4.00 -3.98
C LEU A 125 9.71 5.32 -3.61
N ARG A 126 10.12 6.47 -4.17
CA ARG A 126 9.59 7.79 -3.79
C ARG A 126 8.07 7.86 -3.92
N VAL A 127 7.53 7.48 -5.07
CA VAL A 127 6.07 7.52 -5.30
C VAL A 127 5.35 6.48 -4.45
N ALA A 128 5.91 5.26 -4.33
CA ALA A 128 5.35 4.21 -3.48
C ALA A 128 5.26 4.66 -2.02
N ASN A 129 6.28 5.32 -1.49
CA ASN A 129 6.32 5.85 -0.14
C ASN A 129 5.21 6.88 0.13
N ILE A 130 4.89 7.72 -0.87
CA ILE A 130 3.81 8.71 -0.79
C ILE A 130 2.42 8.03 -0.86
N LEU A 131 2.25 7.05 -1.74
CA LEU A 131 0.93 6.50 -2.08
C LEU A 131 0.50 5.30 -1.24
N MET A 132 1.43 4.50 -0.71
CA MET A 132 1.11 3.28 0.05
C MET A 132 0.20 3.50 1.27
N PRO A 133 0.28 4.61 2.04
CA PRO A 133 -0.70 4.91 3.09
C PRO A 133 -2.14 5.00 2.57
N LEU A 134 -2.35 5.51 1.35
CA LEU A 134 -3.65 5.63 0.71
C LEU A 134 -4.14 4.27 0.17
N VAL A 135 -3.24 3.50 -0.45
CA VAL A 135 -3.54 2.13 -0.90
C VAL A 135 -3.96 1.23 0.27
N LYS A 136 -3.29 1.36 1.42
CA LYS A 136 -3.67 0.67 2.66
C LYS A 136 -5.12 0.96 3.08
N ASN A 137 -5.61 2.19 2.89
CA ASN A 137 -6.99 2.55 3.20
C ASN A 137 -7.99 1.78 2.31
N ILE A 138 -7.71 1.69 1.00
CA ILE A 138 -8.53 0.91 0.06
C ILE A 138 -8.50 -0.57 0.39
N ARG A 139 -7.30 -1.12 0.65
CA ARG A 139 -7.15 -2.54 1.01
C ARG A 139 -7.93 -2.88 2.26
N ASN A 140 -7.83 -2.05 3.32
CA ASN A 140 -8.55 -2.28 4.57
C ASN A 140 -10.06 -2.21 4.37
N LYS A 141 -10.58 -1.17 3.69
CA LYS A 141 -12.01 -1.11 3.35
C LYS A 141 -12.45 -2.36 2.58
N SER A 142 -11.60 -2.82 1.66
CA SER A 142 -11.94 -3.92 0.79
C SER A 142 -11.99 -5.28 1.48
N ALA A 143 -10.97 -5.58 2.29
CA ALA A 143 -10.85 -6.81 3.07
C ALA A 143 -11.88 -6.89 4.21
N HIS A 144 -12.22 -5.76 4.85
CA HIS A 144 -13.18 -5.71 5.97
C HIS A 144 -14.63 -5.47 5.54
N ASN A 145 -14.96 -5.72 4.28
CA ASN A 145 -16.33 -5.62 3.76
C ASN A 145 -16.97 -4.22 3.85
N GLN A 146 -16.18 -3.16 4.00
CA GLN A 146 -16.66 -1.78 4.11
C GLN A 146 -16.92 -1.18 2.72
N PRO A 147 -18.09 -0.57 2.46
CA PRO A 147 -18.37 0.02 1.16
C PRO A 147 -17.51 1.26 0.86
N ILE A 148 -16.79 1.26 -0.26
CA ILE A 148 -15.94 2.37 -0.70
C ILE A 148 -16.75 3.65 -0.99
N ILE A 149 -18.01 3.52 -1.39
CA ILE A 149 -18.87 4.66 -1.76
C ILE A 149 -19.82 5.12 -0.64
N ALA A 150 -19.81 4.48 0.54
CA ALA A 150 -20.78 4.82 1.60
C ALA A 150 -20.46 6.13 2.33
N ASN A 151 -19.18 6.47 2.48
CA ASN A 151 -18.76 7.65 3.23
C ASN A 151 -17.81 8.52 2.38
N LEU A 152 -18.41 9.29 1.47
CA LEU A 152 -17.69 10.17 0.54
C LEU A 152 -17.38 11.52 1.19
N ASN A 153 -16.67 11.47 2.31
CA ASN A 153 -16.25 12.66 3.05
C ASN A 153 -15.28 13.51 2.23
N TYR A 154 -15.42 14.83 2.40
CA TYR A 154 -14.46 15.78 1.86
C TYR A 154 -13.24 15.85 2.79
N ASP A 155 -12.04 15.65 2.26
CA ASP A 155 -10.77 15.88 2.96
C ASP A 155 -9.92 16.85 2.11
N SER A 156 -9.35 17.85 2.76
CA SER A 156 -8.48 18.84 2.13
C SER A 156 -7.04 18.35 1.98
N ARG A 157 -6.67 17.26 2.68
CA ARG A 157 -5.32 16.70 2.63
C ARG A 157 -5.18 15.76 1.45
N LEU A 158 -4.48 16.23 0.45
CA LEU A 158 -4.24 15.50 -0.79
C LEU A 158 -2.74 15.54 -1.12
N PRO A 159 -2.10 14.40 -1.48
CA PRO A 159 -0.72 14.44 -1.94
C PRO A 159 -0.61 15.27 -3.22
N GLN A 160 0.23 16.30 -3.20
CA GLN A 160 0.46 17.20 -4.33
C GLN A 160 0.70 16.44 -5.65
N TYR A 161 1.44 15.33 -5.56
CA TYR A 161 1.67 14.39 -6.67
C TYR A 161 0.38 13.95 -7.39
N LEU A 162 -0.64 13.52 -6.65
CA LEU A 162 -1.92 13.10 -7.25
C LEU A 162 -2.69 14.30 -7.79
N PHE A 163 -2.58 15.47 -7.15
CA PHE A 163 -3.27 16.68 -7.60
C PHE A 163 -2.85 17.06 -9.01
N GLU A 164 -1.54 17.17 -9.21
CA GLU A 164 -0.93 17.53 -10.49
C GLU A 164 -1.31 16.53 -11.56
N LYS A 165 -1.21 15.23 -11.25
CA LYS A 165 -1.53 14.19 -12.21
C LYS A 165 -3.00 14.19 -12.60
N GLY A 166 -3.93 14.33 -11.65
CA GLY A 166 -5.35 14.35 -12.00
C GLY A 166 -5.81 15.65 -12.65
N ASN A 167 -5.16 16.79 -12.38
CA ASN A 167 -5.42 18.02 -13.16
C ASN A 167 -5.09 17.81 -14.65
N ASN A 168 -3.99 17.12 -14.96
CA ASN A 168 -3.63 16.77 -16.34
C ASN A 168 -4.65 15.84 -17.02
N ILE A 169 -5.42 15.08 -16.24
CA ILE A 169 -6.49 14.17 -16.70
C ILE A 169 -7.87 14.89 -16.69
N GLY A 170 -7.91 16.17 -16.31
CA GLY A 170 -9.15 16.96 -16.23
C GLY A 170 -10.05 16.60 -15.06
N ILE A 171 -9.51 16.09 -13.95
CA ILE A 171 -10.22 15.89 -12.69
C ILE A 171 -10.34 17.24 -11.96
N SER A 172 -11.56 17.65 -11.61
CA SER A 172 -11.79 18.93 -10.93
C SER A 172 -11.47 18.85 -9.43
N ARG A 173 -11.15 20.00 -8.81
CA ARG A 173 -10.96 20.11 -7.34
C ARG A 173 -12.12 19.51 -6.54
N ASN A 174 -13.35 19.68 -7.03
CA ASN A 174 -14.55 19.14 -6.38
C ASN A 174 -14.61 17.60 -6.39
N MET A 175 -13.98 16.95 -7.37
CA MET A 175 -13.84 15.50 -7.42
C MET A 175 -12.71 15.03 -6.50
N PHE A 176 -11.60 15.78 -6.47
CA PHE A 176 -10.46 15.54 -5.58
C PHE A 176 -10.77 15.68 -4.09
N GLY A 177 -11.76 16.49 -3.73
CA GLY A 177 -12.16 16.61 -2.33
C GLY A 177 -12.64 15.30 -1.72
N ILE A 178 -13.10 14.33 -2.51
CA ILE A 178 -13.64 13.07 -2.01
C ILE A 178 -12.50 12.14 -1.56
N LYS A 179 -12.32 11.93 -0.25
CA LYS A 179 -11.20 11.12 0.28
C LYS A 179 -11.11 9.72 -0.35
N ASN A 180 -12.25 9.04 -0.49
CA ASN A 180 -12.26 7.68 -1.04
C ASN A 180 -11.89 7.66 -2.53
N PHE A 181 -12.13 8.75 -3.24
CA PHE A 181 -11.64 8.91 -4.61
C PHE A 181 -10.12 9.09 -4.62
N ILE A 182 -9.55 9.92 -3.75
CA ILE A 182 -8.09 10.06 -3.61
C ILE A 182 -7.45 8.70 -3.33
N ASP A 183 -7.98 7.96 -2.35
CA ASP A 183 -7.50 6.63 -1.98
C ASP A 183 -7.57 5.66 -3.20
N THR A 184 -8.65 5.74 -4.00
CA THR A 184 -8.85 4.93 -5.22
C THR A 184 -7.90 5.32 -6.35
N PHE A 185 -7.71 6.63 -6.57
CA PHE A 185 -6.79 7.13 -7.57
C PHE A 185 -5.36 6.73 -7.24
N ALA A 186 -4.94 6.87 -5.99
CA ALA A 186 -3.63 6.42 -5.52
C ALA A 186 -3.39 4.94 -5.80
N THR A 187 -4.43 4.12 -5.64
CA THR A 187 -4.37 2.67 -5.91
C THR A 187 -4.17 2.39 -7.40
N LEU A 188 -4.97 3.00 -8.28
CA LEU A 188 -4.82 2.82 -9.73
C LEU A 188 -3.47 3.35 -10.24
N GLU A 189 -3.07 4.52 -9.73
CA GLU A 189 -1.82 5.17 -10.09
C GLU A 189 -0.62 4.31 -9.71
N LEU A 190 -0.57 3.85 -8.45
CA LEU A 190 0.55 3.03 -7.99
C LEU A 190 0.58 1.68 -8.71
N HIS A 191 -0.58 1.06 -8.98
CA HIS A 191 -0.66 -0.18 -9.75
C HIS A 191 0.02 -0.07 -11.11
N ASN A 192 -0.27 1.00 -11.86
CA ASN A 192 0.31 1.21 -13.19
C ASN A 192 1.81 1.52 -13.18
N GLN A 193 2.35 1.98 -12.05
CA GLN A 193 3.78 2.25 -11.93
C GLN A 193 4.60 1.03 -11.57
N VAL A 194 4.07 0.19 -10.66
CA VAL A 194 4.87 -0.88 -10.03
C VAL A 194 4.59 -2.25 -10.62
N CYS A 195 3.43 -2.45 -11.24
CA CYS A 195 3.05 -3.74 -11.80
C CYS A 195 3.57 -3.89 -13.22
N SER A 196 3.80 -5.14 -13.65
CA SER A 196 4.18 -5.43 -15.03
C SER A 196 3.02 -5.15 -16.00
N ASN A 197 3.34 -4.85 -17.26
CA ASN A 197 2.34 -4.63 -18.31
C ASN A 197 1.33 -5.78 -18.40
N ALA A 198 1.75 -7.03 -18.23
CA ALA A 198 0.85 -8.18 -18.24
C ALA A 198 -0.20 -8.13 -17.11
N ILE A 199 0.22 -7.76 -15.90
CA ILE A 199 -0.69 -7.61 -14.73
C ILE A 199 -1.65 -6.43 -14.96
N ILE A 200 -1.13 -5.30 -15.46
CA ILE A 200 -1.93 -4.11 -15.78
C ILE A 200 -3.02 -4.46 -16.79
N GLN A 201 -2.67 -5.12 -17.89
CA GLN A 201 -3.61 -5.56 -18.92
C GLN A 201 -4.69 -6.50 -18.37
N ALA A 202 -4.29 -7.48 -17.55
CA ALA A 202 -5.23 -8.43 -16.95
C ALA A 202 -6.25 -7.73 -16.05
N ARG A 203 -5.83 -6.73 -15.27
CA ARG A 203 -6.71 -5.93 -14.40
C ARG A 203 -7.54 -4.92 -15.15
N TYR A 204 -7.09 -4.46 -16.31
CA TYR A 204 -7.85 -3.52 -17.11
C TYR A 204 -9.18 -4.11 -17.56
N HIS A 205 -9.22 -5.40 -17.89
CA HIS A 205 -10.48 -6.10 -18.18
C HIS A 205 -11.46 -6.04 -17.00
N ASP A 206 -10.99 -6.20 -15.76
CA ASP A 206 -11.84 -6.07 -14.57
C ASP A 206 -12.36 -4.64 -14.36
N LEU A 207 -11.55 -3.64 -14.71
CA LEU A 207 -11.91 -2.23 -14.66
C LEU A 207 -12.95 -1.86 -15.73
N ASP A 208 -12.80 -2.35 -16.96
CA ASP A 208 -13.77 -2.17 -18.04
C ASP A 208 -15.14 -2.81 -17.67
N GLN A 209 -15.13 -4.03 -17.14
CA GLN A 209 -16.34 -4.65 -16.62
C GLN A 209 -16.97 -3.86 -15.48
N LEU A 210 -16.16 -3.28 -14.60
CA LEU A 210 -16.63 -2.42 -13.52
C LEU A 210 -17.32 -1.16 -14.06
N GLN A 211 -16.70 -0.48 -15.04
CA GLN A 211 -17.28 0.69 -15.73
C GLN A 211 -18.65 0.37 -16.32
N LYS A 212 -18.75 -0.70 -17.11
CA LYS A 212 -20.01 -1.17 -17.70
C LYS A 212 -21.07 -1.43 -16.62
N ARG A 213 -20.66 -2.01 -15.49
CA ARG A 213 -21.58 -2.43 -14.43
C ARG A 213 -22.22 -1.26 -13.69
N TYR A 214 -21.49 -0.19 -13.36
CA TYR A 214 -22.08 0.95 -12.67
C TYR A 214 -22.86 1.87 -13.62
N LYS A 215 -22.40 2.03 -14.88
CA LYS A 215 -23.13 2.80 -15.91
C LYS A 215 -24.52 2.23 -16.21
N ARG A 216 -24.68 0.90 -16.19
CA ARG A 216 -26.00 0.24 -16.36
C ARG A 216 -27.07 0.76 -15.38
N ASN A 217 -26.67 1.18 -14.19
CA ASN A 217 -27.58 1.62 -13.12
C ASN A 217 -27.36 3.10 -12.77
N GLU A 218 -26.89 3.92 -13.71
CA GLU A 218 -26.56 5.33 -13.45
C GLU A 218 -27.75 6.12 -12.88
N SER A 219 -28.97 5.79 -13.33
CA SER A 219 -30.21 6.38 -12.84
C SER A 219 -30.40 6.26 -11.31
N TYR A 220 -29.81 5.24 -10.67
CA TYR A 220 -29.98 5.00 -9.23
C TYR A 220 -29.27 6.04 -8.36
N TYR A 221 -28.26 6.72 -8.90
CA TYR A 221 -27.45 7.68 -8.15
C TYR A 221 -27.35 9.05 -8.82
N ASN A 222 -28.23 9.35 -9.78
CA ASN A 222 -28.28 10.64 -10.47
C ASN A 222 -28.44 11.83 -9.51
N ASN A 223 -29.23 11.66 -8.45
CA ASN A 223 -29.47 12.69 -7.44
C ASN A 223 -28.38 12.74 -6.36
N ALA A 224 -27.49 11.74 -6.30
CA ALA A 224 -26.42 11.67 -5.33
C ALA A 224 -25.13 12.27 -5.91
N LEU A 225 -24.98 13.59 -5.79
CA LEU A 225 -23.90 14.36 -6.41
C LEU A 225 -22.49 13.82 -6.10
N ALA A 226 -22.23 13.40 -4.86
CA ALA A 226 -20.94 12.84 -4.46
C ALA A 226 -20.63 11.51 -5.17
N ILE A 227 -21.62 10.61 -5.27
CA ILE A 227 -21.47 9.32 -5.95
C ILE A 227 -21.28 9.53 -7.45
N LYS A 228 -22.05 10.44 -8.04
CA LYS A 228 -21.90 10.83 -9.45
C LYS A 228 -20.50 11.38 -9.73
N ARG A 229 -20.00 12.30 -8.90
CA ARG A 229 -18.63 12.84 -9.00
C ARG A 229 -17.57 11.74 -8.88
N PHE A 230 -17.74 10.81 -7.94
CA PHE A 230 -16.84 9.68 -7.76
C PHE A 230 -16.74 8.84 -9.03
N PHE A 231 -17.87 8.43 -9.63
CA PHE A 231 -17.84 7.59 -10.83
C PHE A 231 -17.36 8.32 -12.09
N ILE A 232 -17.71 9.60 -12.27
CA ILE A 232 -17.18 10.42 -13.38
C ILE A 232 -15.66 10.52 -13.28
N ALA A 233 -15.13 10.75 -12.07
CA ALA A 233 -13.70 10.87 -11.88
C ALA A 233 -13.00 9.51 -12.02
N LEU A 234 -13.63 8.42 -11.56
CA LEU A 234 -13.13 7.06 -11.76
C LEU A 234 -13.08 6.69 -13.25
N ASP A 235 -14.11 7.04 -14.03
CA ASP A 235 -14.12 6.85 -15.48
C ASP A 235 -12.92 7.51 -16.14
N LYS A 236 -12.66 8.78 -15.83
CA LYS A 236 -11.52 9.52 -16.38
C LYS A 236 -10.17 8.84 -16.10
N ILE A 237 -9.98 8.33 -14.88
CA ILE A 237 -8.74 7.63 -14.51
C ILE A 237 -8.62 6.30 -15.25
N ILE A 238 -9.71 5.52 -15.32
CA ILE A 238 -9.69 4.22 -16.01
C ILE A 238 -9.44 4.43 -17.50
N ASP A 239 -10.06 5.43 -18.12
CA ASP A 239 -9.86 5.71 -19.54
C ASP A 239 -8.45 6.23 -19.84
N PHE A 240 -7.90 7.10 -18.98
CA PHE A 240 -6.51 7.57 -19.09
C PHE A 240 -5.48 6.45 -18.99
N ASN A 241 -5.71 5.50 -18.08
CA ASN A 241 -4.82 4.36 -17.85
C ASN A 241 -5.15 3.16 -18.74
N ARG A 242 -5.96 3.34 -19.80
CA ARG A 242 -6.20 2.29 -20.78
C ARG A 242 -4.88 1.90 -21.44
N PRO A 243 -4.48 0.62 -21.36
CA PRO A 243 -3.28 0.18 -22.05
C PRO A 243 -3.45 0.38 -23.55
N LYS A 244 -2.43 0.94 -24.19
CA LYS A 244 -2.39 1.07 -25.64
C LYS A 244 -2.13 -0.33 -26.21
N VAL A 245 -3.05 -0.79 -27.05
CA VAL A 245 -2.92 -2.03 -27.84
C VAL A 245 -1.85 -1.83 -28.90
#